data_AF-A0A925WD95-F1
#
_entry.id   AF-A0A925WD95-F1
#
_cell.length_a   1.000
_cell.length_b   1.000
_cell.length_c   1.000
_cell.angle_alpha   90.00
_cell.angle_beta   90.00
_cell.angle_gamma   90.00
#
_symmetry.space_group_name_H-M   'P 1'
#
loop_
_entity.id
_entity.type
_entity.pdbx_description
1 polymer ?
#
loop_
_entity_poly.entity_id
_entity_poly.type
_entity_poly.pdbx_seq_one_letter_code
_entity_poly.pdbx_strand_id
1 'polypeptide(L)'
;MKSIRILSVVAVIGSLVAAPLAGFAADPKKSDVKPYKLETCAVSDEKLGEMGKPFVFEHKGQEIKLCCKSCKKDFDKTPDKFLKKMAENEKKAAAKPAAPAKPVDPHAGHNH
;
A
#
# COMPACT_ATOMS: atom_id res chain seq x y z
N MET A 1 -32.50 -16.79 -53.58
CA MET A 1 -33.87 -16.25 -53.69
C MET A 1 -34.21 -15.67 -52.32
N LYS A 2 -34.67 -14.45 -52.08
CA LYS A 2 -35.09 -13.31 -52.88
C LYS A 2 -35.02 -12.13 -51.90
N SER A 3 -34.16 -11.17 -52.21
CA SER A 3 -34.25 -9.72 -51.94
C SER A 3 -35.41 -9.17 -51.09
N ILE A 4 -35.09 -8.27 -50.15
CA ILE A 4 -35.59 -6.89 -49.93
C ILE A 4 -34.59 -6.30 -48.89
N ARG A 5 -33.65 -5.35 -49.11
CA ARG A 5 -33.52 -4.11 -49.89
C ARG A 5 -34.55 -3.03 -49.59
N ILE A 6 -34.40 -2.30 -48.48
CA ILE A 6 -34.71 -0.86 -48.39
C ILE A 6 -33.88 -0.28 -47.22
N LEU A 7 -32.74 0.38 -47.43
CA LEU A 7 -32.62 1.82 -47.70
C LEU A 7 -33.45 2.67 -46.73
N SER A 8 -32.87 3.01 -45.58
CA SER A 8 -33.18 4.23 -44.83
C SER A 8 -31.98 4.58 -43.94
N VAL A 9 -30.84 4.80 -44.60
CA VAL A 9 -29.90 5.82 -44.13
C VAL A 9 -30.59 7.15 -44.42
N VAL A 10 -30.86 7.97 -43.39
CA VAL A 10 -30.66 9.42 -43.35
C VAL A 10 -31.36 10.00 -42.11
N ALA A 11 -30.52 10.54 -41.23
CA ALA A 11 -30.74 11.72 -40.40
C ALA A 11 -31.97 11.79 -39.47
N VAL A 12 -31.76 11.34 -38.23
CA VAL A 12 -32.15 12.15 -37.07
C VAL A 12 -30.88 12.46 -36.28
N ILE A 13 -30.19 13.51 -36.73
CA ILE A 13 -29.21 14.24 -35.93
C ILE A 13 -30.02 15.10 -34.97
N GLY A 14 -29.81 14.93 -33.67
CA GLY A 14 -30.30 15.89 -32.67
C GLY A 14 -30.97 15.27 -31.46
N SER A 15 -30.20 14.60 -30.62
CA SER A 15 -30.45 14.60 -29.17
C SER A 15 -29.15 14.30 -28.44
N LEU A 16 -28.47 15.38 -28.08
CA LEU A 16 -27.54 15.42 -26.95
C LEU A 16 -28.29 14.94 -25.69
N VAL A 17 -28.01 13.73 -25.22
CA VAL A 17 -28.01 13.42 -23.79
C VAL A 17 -26.84 12.48 -23.53
N ALA A 18 -26.04 12.89 -22.56
CA ALA A 18 -24.71 12.41 -22.25
C ALA A 18 -24.59 10.90 -21.99
N ALA A 19 -23.54 10.30 -22.55
CA ALA A 19 -22.85 9.19 -21.88
C ALA A 19 -22.06 9.77 -20.69
N PRO A 20 -21.91 9.01 -19.59
CA PRO A 20 -20.81 8.07 -19.62
C PRO A 20 -21.19 6.66 -19.17
N LEU A 21 -20.71 5.72 -19.96
CA LEU A 21 -20.35 4.37 -19.55
C LEU A 21 -19.34 4.48 -18.40
N ALA A 22 -19.72 4.26 -17.14
CA ALA A 22 -18.79 3.93 -16.04
C ALA A 22 -19.54 3.65 -14.74
N GLY A 23 -20.16 2.47 -14.67
CA GLY A 23 -20.62 1.87 -13.42
C GLY A 23 -19.85 0.59 -13.11
N PHE A 24 -18.55 0.50 -13.47
CA PHE A 24 -17.69 -0.44 -12.76
C PHE A 24 -17.62 0.09 -11.34
N ALA A 25 -18.41 -0.51 -10.46
CA ALA A 25 -18.16 -0.46 -9.03
C ALA A 25 -16.65 -0.66 -8.88
N ALA A 26 -15.97 0.37 -8.38
CA ALA A 26 -14.58 0.29 -8.04
C ALA A 26 -14.48 -0.82 -7.00
N ASP A 27 -14.14 -2.03 -7.46
CA ASP A 27 -13.48 -3.02 -6.64
C ASP A 27 -12.41 -2.23 -5.90
N PRO A 28 -12.48 -2.06 -4.57
CA PRO A 28 -11.32 -1.58 -3.87
C PRO A 28 -10.28 -2.63 -4.23
N LYS A 29 -9.32 -2.28 -5.09
CA LYS A 29 -8.14 -3.09 -5.32
C LYS A 29 -7.60 -3.32 -3.91
N LYS A 30 -7.95 -4.46 -3.33
CA LYS A 30 -7.27 -5.04 -2.19
C LYS A 30 -5.93 -5.37 -2.81
N SER A 31 -5.05 -4.37 -2.85
CA SER A 31 -3.65 -4.60 -3.06
C SER A 31 -3.32 -5.63 -2.00
N ASP A 32 -2.96 -6.84 -2.42
CA ASP A 32 -2.68 -8.00 -1.58
C ASP A 32 -1.34 -7.77 -0.86
N VAL A 33 -1.24 -6.61 -0.21
CA VAL A 33 -0.05 -6.12 0.44
C VAL A 33 -0.28 -6.35 1.90
N LYS A 34 0.40 -7.36 2.43
CA LYS A 34 0.34 -7.66 3.84
C LYS A 34 0.91 -6.45 4.61
N PRO A 35 0.11 -5.83 5.49
CA PRO A 35 0.53 -4.63 6.20
C PRO A 35 1.61 -4.96 7.24
N TYR A 36 2.48 -4.00 7.50
CA TYR A 36 3.55 -4.16 8.49
C TYR A 36 2.98 -3.99 9.91
N LYS A 37 2.88 -5.11 10.65
CA LYS A 37 2.27 -5.15 12.00
C LYS A 37 3.26 -4.92 13.14
N LEU A 38 4.56 -4.87 12.87
CA LEU A 38 5.58 -4.63 13.89
C LEU A 38 5.74 -3.14 14.17
N GLU A 39 6.08 -2.83 15.41
CA GLU A 39 6.45 -1.47 15.85
C GLU A 39 7.97 -1.24 15.73
N THR A 40 8.71 -2.28 15.42
CA THR A 40 10.17 -2.30 15.32
C THR A 40 10.63 -2.38 13.86
N CYS A 41 11.89 -2.05 13.59
CA CYS A 41 12.51 -2.07 12.27
C CYS A 41 12.71 -3.51 11.79
N ALA A 42 12.40 -3.81 10.53
CA ALA A 42 12.52 -5.17 9.98
C ALA A 42 13.96 -5.71 9.94
N VAL A 43 14.95 -4.80 10.02
CA VAL A 43 16.38 -5.12 9.95
C VAL A 43 17.03 -5.11 11.33
N SER A 44 16.85 -4.01 12.07
CA SER A 44 17.54 -3.75 13.35
C SER A 44 16.75 -4.18 14.59
N ASP A 45 15.46 -4.49 14.45
CA ASP A 45 14.52 -4.73 15.56
C ASP A 45 14.35 -3.55 16.53
N GLU A 46 14.92 -2.38 16.21
CA GLU A 46 14.74 -1.14 16.97
C GLU A 46 13.38 -0.50 16.74
N LYS A 47 12.86 0.24 17.72
CA LYS A 47 11.56 0.88 17.64
C LYS A 47 11.49 1.91 16.51
N LEU A 48 10.47 1.79 15.65
CA LEU A 48 10.19 2.76 14.61
C LEU A 48 9.70 4.08 15.24
N GLY A 49 10.12 5.20 14.65
CA GLY A 49 9.76 6.54 15.10
C GLY A 49 10.73 7.20 16.07
N GLU A 50 11.62 6.45 16.75
CA GLU A 50 12.62 7.07 17.64
C GLU A 50 13.76 7.75 16.86
N MET A 51 14.07 7.23 15.67
CA MET A 51 15.10 7.77 14.77
C MET A 51 14.53 8.74 13.71
N GLY A 52 13.27 9.16 13.86
CA GLY A 52 12.55 9.99 12.89
C GLY A 52 11.60 9.20 11.99
N LYS A 53 11.33 9.73 10.78
CA LYS A 53 10.35 9.16 9.85
C LYS A 53 10.81 7.80 9.32
N PRO A 54 10.03 6.71 9.50
CA PRO A 54 10.39 5.41 8.98
C PRO A 54 10.26 5.36 7.45
N PHE A 55 11.13 4.58 6.82
CA PHE A 55 11.09 4.27 5.39
C PHE A 55 10.08 3.14 5.18
N VAL A 56 8.99 3.44 4.49
CA VAL A 56 7.92 2.48 4.18
C VAL A 56 7.97 2.15 2.69
N PHE A 57 8.01 0.87 2.35
CA PHE A 57 7.97 0.40 0.95
C PHE A 57 7.36 -0.99 0.86
N GLU A 58 6.85 -1.35 -0.32
CA GLU A 58 6.34 -2.69 -0.60
C GLU A 58 7.46 -3.58 -1.17
N HIS A 59 7.53 -4.81 -0.70
CA HIS A 59 8.40 -5.84 -1.25
C HIS A 59 7.70 -7.20 -1.24
N LYS A 60 7.52 -7.81 -2.43
CA LYS A 60 6.86 -9.11 -2.61
C LYS A 60 5.45 -9.19 -1.98
N GLY A 61 4.62 -8.14 -2.13
CA GLY A 61 3.29 -8.10 -1.51
C GLY A 61 3.33 -7.97 0.01
N GLN A 62 4.43 -7.48 0.58
CA GLN A 62 4.56 -7.16 2.01
C GLN A 62 4.98 -5.71 2.16
N GLU A 63 4.27 -4.95 2.98
CA GLU A 63 4.72 -3.64 3.45
C GLU A 63 5.89 -3.83 4.42
N ILE A 64 7.00 -3.13 4.19
CA ILE A 64 8.21 -3.16 5.01
C ILE A 64 8.46 -1.76 5.56
N LYS A 65 8.77 -1.67 6.86
CA LYS A 65 9.13 -0.42 7.54
C LYS A 65 10.53 -0.51 8.13
N LEU A 66 11.36 0.47 7.81
CA LEU A 66 12.75 0.57 8.28
C LEU A 66 13.00 1.89 9.00
N CYS A 67 13.87 1.89 10.01
CA CYS A 67 14.20 3.09 10.78
C CYS A 67 15.16 4.04 10.06
N CYS A 68 15.99 3.56 9.13
CA CYS A 68 17.02 4.39 8.48
C CYS A 68 17.44 3.89 7.08
N LYS A 69 18.18 4.72 6.35
CA LYS A 69 18.69 4.41 5.00
C LYS A 69 19.73 3.29 5.01
N SER A 70 20.52 3.16 6.09
CA SER A 70 21.45 2.04 6.26
C SER A 70 20.70 0.72 6.35
N CYS A 71 19.62 0.66 7.14
CA CYS A 71 18.74 -0.51 7.18
C CYS A 71 18.20 -0.86 5.80
N LYS A 72 17.84 0.12 4.96
CA LYS A 72 17.43 -0.16 3.57
C LYS A 72 18.53 -0.86 2.78
N LYS A 73 19.76 -0.37 2.88
CA LYS A 73 20.90 -0.96 2.16
C LYS A 73 21.19 -2.39 2.61
N ASP A 74 21.03 -2.70 3.89
CA ASP A 74 21.20 -4.07 4.39
C ASP A 74 20.01 -4.96 4.00
N PHE A 75 18.79 -4.44 4.04
CA PHE A 75 17.60 -5.12 3.52
C PHE A 75 17.78 -5.51 2.05
N ASP A 76 18.20 -4.57 1.19
CA ASP A 76 18.38 -4.81 -0.25
C ASP A 76 19.42 -5.91 -0.53
N LYS A 77 20.43 -6.10 0.33
CA LYS A 77 21.43 -7.18 0.18
C LYS A 77 20.87 -8.56 0.48
N THR A 78 19.97 -8.66 1.47
CA THR A 78 19.47 -9.96 1.97
C THR A 78 17.98 -9.92 2.35
N PRO A 79 17.08 -9.56 1.41
CA PRO A 79 15.68 -9.28 1.73
C PRO A 79 14.96 -10.51 2.30
N ASP A 80 15.18 -11.69 1.71
CA ASP A 80 14.56 -12.94 2.16
C ASP A 80 14.91 -13.33 3.61
N LYS A 81 16.12 -12.99 4.08
CA LYS A 81 16.53 -13.21 5.47
C LYS A 81 15.73 -12.35 6.43
N PHE A 82 15.57 -11.07 6.10
CA PHE A 82 14.81 -10.13 6.92
C PHE A 82 13.31 -10.39 6.87
N LEU A 83 12.76 -10.78 5.72
CA LEU A 83 11.35 -11.19 5.61
C LEU A 83 11.01 -12.38 6.53
N LYS A 84 11.87 -13.40 6.55
CA LYS A 84 11.69 -14.56 7.45
C LYS A 84 11.77 -14.15 8.92
N LYS A 85 12.77 -13.35 9.29
CA LYS A 85 12.94 -12.83 10.66
C LYS A 85 11.74 -11.99 11.09
N MET A 86 11.29 -11.08 10.24
CA MET A 86 10.11 -10.25 10.46
C MET A 86 8.86 -11.10 10.70
N ALA A 87 8.62 -12.13 9.88
CA ALA A 87 7.48 -13.02 10.06
C ALA A 87 7.55 -13.80 11.40
N GLU A 88 8.75 -14.19 11.85
CA GLU A 88 8.93 -14.77 13.17
C GLU A 88 8.66 -13.76 14.30
N ASN A 89 9.17 -12.54 14.15
CA ASN A 89 8.94 -11.45 15.10
C ASN A 89 7.45 -11.09 15.18
N GLU A 90 6.71 -11.10 14.06
CA GLU A 90 5.27 -10.89 14.04
C GLU A 90 4.52 -11.97 14.84
N LYS A 91 4.94 -13.23 14.71
CA LYS A 91 4.40 -14.34 15.50
C LYS A 91 4.70 -14.19 16.99
N LYS A 92 5.90 -13.73 17.34
CA LYS A 92 6.29 -13.47 18.75
C LYS A 92 5.57 -12.25 19.33
N ALA A 93 5.40 -11.18 18.55
CA ALA A 93 4.67 -9.97 18.95
C ALA A 93 3.16 -10.26 19.12
N ALA A 94 2.59 -11.19 18.38
CA ALA A 94 1.21 -11.64 18.61
C ALA A 94 1.03 -12.36 19.97
N ALA A 95 2.11 -12.87 20.58
CA ALA A 95 2.08 -13.55 21.87
C ALA A 95 2.33 -12.64 23.08
N LYS A 96 2.76 -11.38 22.86
CA LYS A 96 2.98 -10.38 23.91
C LYS A 96 2.27 -9.08 23.50
N PRO A 97 1.20 -8.64 24.18
CA PRO A 97 0.50 -7.42 23.79
C PRO A 97 1.50 -6.26 23.76
N ALA A 98 1.67 -5.70 22.56
CA ALA A 98 2.43 -4.50 22.32
C ALA A 98 1.85 -3.36 23.18
N ALA A 99 2.71 -2.75 24.00
CA ALA A 99 2.38 -1.55 24.74
C ALA A 99 2.00 -0.44 23.73
N PRO A 100 1.01 0.39 24.05
CA PRO A 100 0.44 1.31 23.08
C PRO A 100 1.51 2.24 22.52
N ALA A 101 1.61 2.24 21.19
CA ALA A 101 2.21 3.31 20.42
C ALA A 101 1.77 4.65 21.01
N LYS A 102 2.69 5.31 21.71
CA LYS A 102 2.48 6.65 22.23
C LYS A 102 2.09 7.53 21.03
N PRO A 103 1.04 8.36 21.14
CA PRO A 103 0.64 9.26 20.07
C PRO A 103 1.88 10.00 19.58
N VAL A 104 2.14 9.90 18.28
CA VAL A 104 3.11 10.74 17.59
C VAL A 104 2.59 12.17 17.73
N ASP A 105 3.18 12.93 18.68
CA ASP A 105 2.96 14.36 18.79
C ASP A 105 3.30 15.03 17.45
N PRO A 106 2.31 15.62 16.75
CA PRO A 106 2.58 16.37 15.54
C PRO A 106 3.20 17.71 15.94
N HIS A 107 4.51 17.84 15.76
CA HIS A 107 5.22 19.12 15.56
C HIS A 107 4.81 20.29 16.51
N ALA A 108 5.56 20.48 17.59
CA ALA A 108 5.77 21.82 18.16
C ALA A 108 7.15 22.31 17.71
N GLY A 109 7.16 23.42 16.96
CA GLY A 109 8.31 23.92 16.21
C GLY A 109 9.52 24.30 17.05
N HIS A 110 10.69 24.02 16.49
CA HIS A 110 11.93 24.65 16.91
C HIS A 110 12.17 25.83 15.94
N ASN A 111 12.12 27.05 16.46
CA ASN A 111 12.70 28.22 15.80
C ASN A 111 13.66 28.90 16.78
N HIS A 112 14.74 29.40 16.18
CA HIS A 112 16.02 29.83 16.68
C HIS A 112 15.98 31.18 17.42
#